data_AF-A0AAE0JV95-F1
#
_entry.id   AF-A0AAE0JV95-F1
#
_cell.length_a   1.000
_cell.length_b   1.000
_cell.length_c   1.000
_cell.angle_alpha   90.00
_cell.angle_beta   90.00
_cell.angle_gamma   90.00
#
_symmetry.space_group_name_H-M   'P 1'
#
loop_
_entity.id
_entity.type
_entity.pdbx_description
1 polymer ?
#
loop_
_entity_poly.entity_id
_entity_poly.type
_entity_poly.pdbx_seq_one_letter_code
_entity_poly.pdbx_strand_id
1 'polypeptide(L)'
;MDPLLMDPLPEPDVIADALNTPRIQSQRIANVGALQNQNNILAAIQALSQQTNQQIQDLGQQLSHDLGQRLDHTNQRIDALGQQLNQRFSTLEHRQYNFEIASTNRHLFLDHGKNVLQQPVDIRNGGNIPGFPLTHTQLYTIDDATADAILPALGIQLPPNTPLGIKQETIGQTRKEVKKKQLGDQDGD
;
A
#
# COMPACT_ATOMS: atom_id res chain seq x y z
N MET A 1 -70.47 -44.23 -95.27
CA MET A 1 -69.02 -43.93 -95.26
C MET A 1 -68.91 -42.45 -94.99
N ASP A 2 -68.84 -42.08 -93.71
CA ASP A 2 -68.59 -40.68 -93.34
C ASP A 2 -67.14 -40.34 -93.70
N PRO A 3 -66.89 -39.23 -94.43
CA PRO A 3 -65.53 -38.77 -94.63
C PRO A 3 -64.99 -38.36 -93.26
N LEU A 4 -63.90 -39.03 -92.84
CA LEU A 4 -63.13 -38.66 -91.66
C LEU A 4 -62.88 -37.16 -91.68
N LEU A 5 -63.63 -36.44 -90.84
CA LEU A 5 -63.50 -35.01 -90.61
C LEU A 5 -62.15 -34.83 -89.92
N MET A 6 -61.09 -34.62 -90.72
CA MET A 6 -59.78 -34.27 -90.19
C MET A 6 -59.87 -32.82 -89.71
N ASP A 7 -59.77 -32.63 -88.40
CA ASP A 7 -59.65 -31.30 -87.81
C ASP A 7 -58.45 -30.57 -88.43
N PRO A 8 -58.58 -29.26 -88.71
CA PRO A 8 -57.49 -28.48 -89.28
C PRO A 8 -56.30 -28.48 -88.31
N LEU A 9 -55.11 -28.74 -88.87
CA LEU A 9 -53.86 -28.64 -88.14
C LEU A 9 -53.77 -27.25 -87.48
N PRO A 10 -53.43 -27.18 -86.17
CA PRO A 10 -53.36 -25.92 -85.46
C PRO A 10 -52.35 -24.99 -86.12
N GLU A 11 -52.69 -23.70 -86.18
CA GLU A 11 -51.84 -22.68 -86.77
C GLU A 11 -50.46 -22.64 -86.06
N PRO A 12 -49.38 -22.40 -86.81
CA PRO A 12 -48.01 -22.46 -86.30
C PRO A 12 -47.76 -21.54 -85.09
N ASP A 13 -48.50 -20.44 -84.98
CA ASP A 13 -48.42 -19.51 -83.84
C ASP A 13 -48.94 -20.12 -82.53
N VAL A 14 -49.96 -20.99 -82.60
CA VAL A 14 -50.50 -21.71 -81.43
C VAL A 14 -49.48 -22.72 -80.90
N ILE A 15 -48.71 -23.33 -81.79
CA ILE A 15 -47.63 -24.27 -81.45
C ILE A 15 -46.45 -23.52 -80.81
N ALA A 16 -46.11 -22.32 -81.31
CA ALA A 16 -45.06 -21.48 -80.74
C ALA A 16 -45.40 -21.03 -79.32
N ASP A 17 -46.63 -20.59 -79.06
CA ASP A 17 -47.10 -20.18 -77.73
C ASP A 17 -47.18 -21.35 -76.73
N ALA A 18 -47.64 -22.52 -77.21
CA ALA A 18 -47.68 -23.74 -76.42
C ALA A 18 -46.28 -24.24 -76.00
N LEU A 19 -45.25 -23.98 -76.81
CA LEU A 19 -43.85 -24.35 -76.50
C LEU A 19 -43.13 -23.29 -75.65
N ASN A 20 -43.54 -22.02 -75.72
CA ASN A 20 -42.93 -20.95 -74.94
C ASN A 20 -43.37 -21.00 -73.46
N THR A 21 -44.61 -21.40 -73.21
CA THR A 21 -45.19 -21.45 -71.85
C THR A 21 -44.44 -22.40 -70.89
N PRO A 22 -44.14 -23.67 -71.25
CA PRO A 22 -43.36 -24.58 -70.42
C PRO A 22 -41.93 -24.10 -70.17
N ARG A 23 -41.31 -23.46 -71.18
CA ARG A 23 -39.96 -22.90 -71.07
C ARG A 23 -39.90 -21.77 -70.05
N ILE A 24 -40.86 -20.84 -70.10
CA ILE A 24 -40.96 -19.73 -69.14
C ILE A 24 -41.22 -20.27 -67.73
N GLN A 25 -42.10 -21.27 -67.57
CA GLN A 25 -42.36 -21.90 -66.28
C GLN A 25 -41.11 -22.58 -65.69
N SER A 26 -40.36 -23.31 -66.52
CA SER A 26 -39.12 -23.98 -66.11
C SER A 26 -38.06 -22.99 -65.63
N GLN A 27 -37.90 -21.85 -66.33
CA GLN A 27 -37.01 -20.77 -65.91
C GLN A 27 -37.45 -20.12 -64.59
N ARG A 28 -38.76 -19.91 -64.39
CA ARG A 28 -39.29 -19.37 -63.14
C ARG A 28 -39.00 -20.29 -61.95
N ILE A 29 -39.18 -21.60 -62.11
CA ILE A 29 -38.88 -22.59 -61.05
C ILE A 29 -37.38 -22.58 -60.69
N ALA A 30 -36.49 -22.55 -61.69
CA ALA A 30 -35.06 -22.45 -61.47
C ALA A 30 -34.67 -21.16 -60.71
N ASN A 31 -35.27 -20.03 -61.08
CA ASN A 31 -35.03 -18.75 -60.42
C ASN A 31 -35.54 -18.75 -58.96
N VAL A 32 -36.69 -19.37 -58.69
CA VAL A 32 -37.23 -19.51 -57.32
C VAL A 32 -36.26 -20.34 -56.45
N GLY A 33 -35.72 -21.44 -56.98
CA GLY A 33 -34.72 -22.24 -56.26
C GLY A 33 -33.43 -21.45 -55.97
N ALA A 34 -32.95 -20.66 -56.92
CA ALA A 34 -31.78 -19.80 -56.73
C ALA A 34 -32.01 -18.74 -55.63
N LEU A 35 -33.18 -18.10 -55.61
CA LEU A 35 -33.55 -17.13 -54.58
C LEU A 35 -33.68 -17.77 -53.19
N GLN A 36 -34.25 -18.98 -53.10
CA GLN A 36 -34.33 -19.73 -51.85
C GLN A 36 -32.93 -20.05 -51.31
N ASN A 37 -32.02 -20.49 -52.17
CA ASN A 37 -30.64 -20.76 -51.78
C ASN A 37 -29.92 -19.48 -51.30
N GLN A 38 -30.12 -18.34 -51.98
CA GLN A 38 -29.57 -17.06 -51.54
C GLN A 38 -30.11 -16.66 -50.15
N ASN A 39 -31.41 -16.81 -49.91
CA ASN A 39 -32.02 -16.51 -48.61
C ASN A 39 -31.45 -17.39 -47.49
N ASN A 40 -31.25 -18.68 -47.76
CA ASN A 40 -30.65 -19.61 -46.79
C ASN A 40 -29.21 -19.23 -46.45
N ILE A 41 -28.42 -18.81 -47.45
CA ILE A 41 -27.05 -18.33 -47.26
C ILE A 41 -27.03 -17.05 -46.41
N LEU A 42 -27.92 -16.09 -46.71
CA LEU A 42 -28.03 -14.86 -45.93
C LEU A 42 -28.39 -15.15 -44.47
N ALA A 43 -29.33 -16.06 -44.21
CA ALA A 43 -29.70 -16.47 -42.86
C ALA A 43 -28.51 -17.11 -42.11
N ALA A 44 -27.75 -17.98 -42.79
CA ALA A 44 -26.56 -18.59 -42.21
C ALA A 44 -25.47 -17.56 -41.89
N ILE A 45 -25.25 -16.58 -42.77
CA ILE A 45 -24.29 -15.48 -42.54
C ILE A 45 -24.73 -14.64 -41.34
N GLN A 46 -26.02 -14.31 -41.22
CA GLN A 46 -26.54 -13.55 -40.09
C GLN A 46 -26.36 -14.32 -38.76
N ALA A 47 -26.67 -15.61 -38.74
CA ALA A 47 -26.47 -16.45 -37.57
C ALA A 47 -24.98 -16.53 -37.17
N LEU A 48 -24.09 -16.73 -38.14
CA LEU A 48 -22.65 -16.78 -37.89
C LEU A 48 -22.12 -15.42 -37.39
N SER A 49 -22.61 -14.32 -37.95
CA SER A 49 -22.25 -12.97 -37.52
C SER A 49 -22.71 -12.72 -36.08
N GLN A 50 -23.93 -13.10 -35.72
CA GLN A 50 -24.44 -13.00 -34.35
C GLN A 50 -23.61 -13.85 -33.38
N GLN A 51 -23.32 -15.10 -33.74
CA GLN A 51 -22.48 -15.97 -32.93
C GLN A 51 -21.07 -15.39 -32.74
N THR A 52 -20.47 -14.88 -33.81
CA THR A 52 -19.13 -14.26 -33.75
C THR A 52 -19.15 -13.03 -32.85
N ASN A 53 -20.17 -12.18 -32.96
CA ASN A 53 -20.32 -11.01 -32.11
C ASN A 53 -20.49 -11.39 -30.62
N GLN A 54 -21.27 -12.44 -30.33
CA GLN A 54 -21.41 -12.95 -28.96
C GLN A 54 -20.07 -13.45 -28.43
N GLN A 55 -19.33 -14.25 -29.20
CA GLN A 55 -18.01 -14.74 -28.80
C GLN A 55 -17.02 -13.60 -28.54
N ILE A 56 -17.04 -12.54 -29.36
CA ILE A 56 -16.21 -11.34 -29.15
C ILE A 56 -16.59 -10.65 -27.84
N GLN A 57 -17.88 -10.51 -27.53
CA GLN A 57 -18.34 -9.91 -26.28
C GLN A 57 -17.92 -10.74 -25.07
N ASP A 58 -18.10 -12.05 -25.13
CA ASP A 58 -17.72 -12.97 -24.05
C ASP A 58 -16.20 -12.93 -23.80
N LEU A 59 -15.40 -12.96 -24.86
CA LEU A 59 -13.94 -12.80 -24.78
C LEU A 59 -13.56 -11.45 -24.17
N GLY A 60 -14.22 -10.36 -24.58
CA GLY A 60 -13.99 -9.03 -24.03
C GLY A 60 -14.28 -8.96 -22.52
N GLN A 61 -15.39 -9.56 -22.08
CA GLN A 61 -15.75 -9.62 -20.66
C GLN A 61 -14.75 -10.46 -19.85
N GLN A 62 -14.40 -11.65 -20.35
CA GLN A 62 -13.43 -12.52 -19.69
C GLN A 62 -12.06 -11.86 -19.57
N LEU A 63 -11.58 -11.22 -20.63
CA LEU A 63 -10.30 -10.51 -20.64
C LEU A 63 -10.31 -9.35 -19.65
N SER A 64 -11.36 -8.52 -19.68
CA SER A 64 -11.48 -7.39 -18.75
C SER A 64 -11.52 -7.85 -17.29
N HIS A 65 -12.19 -8.97 -17.01
CA HIS A 65 -12.29 -9.52 -15.67
C HIS A 65 -10.95 -10.09 -15.18
N ASP A 66 -10.30 -10.95 -15.97
CA ASP A 66 -9.02 -11.57 -15.61
C ASP A 66 -7.90 -10.53 -15.45
N LEU A 67 -7.79 -9.59 -16.40
CA LEU A 67 -6.82 -8.52 -16.31
C LEU A 67 -7.09 -7.59 -15.12
N GLY A 68 -8.36 -7.27 -14.87
CA GLY A 68 -8.74 -6.47 -13.70
C GLY A 68 -8.29 -7.12 -12.39
N GLN A 69 -8.62 -8.40 -12.19
CA GLN A 69 -8.20 -9.14 -10.99
C GLN A 69 -6.67 -9.22 -10.85
N ARG A 70 -5.96 -9.48 -11.95
CA ARG A 70 -4.49 -9.57 -11.94
C ARG A 70 -3.84 -8.22 -11.62
N LEU A 71 -4.39 -7.13 -12.12
CA LEU A 71 -3.94 -5.78 -11.80
C LEU A 71 -4.17 -5.46 -10.32
N ASP A 72 -5.37 -5.73 -9.81
CA ASP A 72 -5.70 -5.50 -8.39
C ASP A 72 -4.77 -6.28 -7.46
N HIS A 73 -4.56 -7.56 -7.74
CA HIS A 73 -3.64 -8.39 -6.96
C HIS A 73 -2.18 -7.91 -7.05
N THR A 74 -1.76 -7.42 -8.23
CA THR A 74 -0.41 -6.87 -8.40
C THR A 74 -0.26 -5.56 -7.61
N ASN A 75 -1.25 -4.68 -7.65
CA ASN A 75 -1.27 -3.45 -6.88
C ASN A 75 -1.18 -3.71 -5.38
N GLN A 76 -1.98 -4.65 -4.86
CA GLN A 76 -1.91 -5.06 -3.45
C GLN A 76 -0.52 -5.57 -3.06
N ARG A 77 0.15 -6.34 -3.92
CA ARG A 77 1.52 -6.81 -3.68
C ARG A 77 2.53 -5.67 -3.69
N ILE A 78 2.38 -4.69 -4.59
CA ILE A 78 3.22 -3.49 -4.63
C ILE A 78 3.05 -2.69 -3.34
N ASP A 79 1.81 -2.46 -2.90
CA ASP A 79 1.53 -1.74 -1.66
C ASP A 79 2.13 -2.45 -0.44
N ALA A 80 1.96 -3.77 -0.35
CA ALA A 80 2.54 -4.57 0.72
C ALA A 80 4.08 -4.50 0.74
N LEU A 81 4.72 -4.58 -0.43
CA LEU A 81 6.17 -4.43 -0.54
C LEU A 81 6.62 -3.02 -0.15
N GLY A 82 5.89 -1.98 -0.57
CA GLY A 82 6.15 -0.60 -0.18
C GLY A 82 6.10 -0.40 1.33
N GLN A 83 5.08 -0.95 1.99
CA GLN A 83 4.96 -0.91 3.46
C GLN A 83 6.12 -1.63 4.14
N GLN A 84 6.48 -2.84 3.69
CA GLN A 84 7.60 -3.59 4.26
C GLN A 84 8.93 -2.86 4.09
N LEU A 85 9.17 -2.24 2.93
CA LEU A 85 10.37 -1.46 2.69
C LEU A 85 10.43 -0.24 3.59
N ASN A 86 9.34 0.53 3.71
CA ASN A 86 9.27 1.68 4.61
C ASN A 86 9.57 1.30 6.06
N GLN A 87 8.97 0.21 6.56
CA GLN A 87 9.24 -0.28 7.92
C GLN A 87 10.72 -0.63 8.13
N ARG A 88 11.35 -1.27 7.14
CA ARG A 88 12.77 -1.62 7.19
C ARG A 88 13.66 -0.38 7.16
N PHE A 89 13.33 0.61 6.33
CA PHE A 89 14.06 1.88 6.29
C PHE A 89 13.97 2.63 7.62
N SER A 90 12.77 2.82 8.17
CA SER A 90 12.62 3.48 9.48
C SER A 90 13.38 2.75 10.59
N THR A 91 13.39 1.42 10.56
CA THR A 91 14.17 0.62 11.52
C THR A 91 15.68 0.81 11.34
N LEU A 92 16.16 0.93 10.11
CA LEU A 92 17.57 1.19 9.82
C LEU A 92 17.98 2.60 10.23
N GLU A 93 17.18 3.61 9.91
CA GLU A 93 17.38 5.00 10.31
C GLU A 93 17.48 5.13 11.83
N HIS A 94 16.54 4.54 12.58
CA HIS A 94 16.58 4.55 14.04
C HIS A 94 17.84 3.86 14.60
N ARG A 95 18.26 2.73 14.02
CA ARG A 95 19.48 2.05 14.45
C ARG A 95 20.73 2.87 14.15
N GLN A 96 20.79 3.50 12.99
CA GLN A 96 21.92 4.34 12.59
C GLN A 96 22.03 5.55 13.51
N TYR A 97 20.93 6.25 13.76
CA TYR A 97 20.87 7.39 14.67
C TYR A 97 21.34 7.01 16.09
N ASN A 98 20.84 5.89 16.62
CA ASN A 98 21.25 5.41 17.93
C ASN A 98 22.74 5.03 17.99
N PHE A 99 23.26 4.43 16.91
CA PHE A 99 24.69 4.10 16.81
C PHE A 99 25.55 5.36 16.79
N GLU A 100 25.15 6.39 16.04
CA GLU A 100 25.86 7.67 15.98
C GLU A 100 25.92 8.34 17.34
N ILE A 101 24.78 8.44 18.06
CA ILE A 101 24.73 8.95 19.44
C ILE A 101 25.66 8.15 20.35
N ALA A 102 25.60 6.82 20.30
CA ALA A 102 26.44 5.98 21.15
C ALA A 102 27.94 6.18 20.86
N SER A 103 28.29 6.39 19.58
CA SER A 103 29.66 6.67 19.15
C SER A 103 30.14 8.04 19.65
N THR A 104 29.32 9.08 19.50
CA THR A 104 29.63 10.45 19.96
C THR A 104 29.77 10.51 21.47
N ASN A 105 28.85 9.87 22.21
CA ASN A 105 28.93 9.79 23.67
C ASN A 105 30.21 9.09 24.13
N ARG A 106 30.63 8.01 23.46
CA ARG A 106 31.89 7.32 23.75
C ARG A 106 33.10 8.23 23.48
N HIS A 107 33.10 8.95 22.36
CA HIS A 107 34.19 9.87 22.00
C HIS A 107 34.33 10.99 23.02
N LEU A 108 33.23 11.66 23.37
CA LEU A 108 33.21 12.72 24.38
C LEU A 108 33.76 12.22 25.71
N PHE A 109 33.35 11.02 26.16
CA PHE A 109 33.87 10.44 27.40
C PHE A 109 35.38 10.19 27.35
N LEU A 110 35.91 9.66 26.25
CA LEU A 110 37.34 9.37 26.11
C LEU A 110 38.19 10.63 26.02
N ASP A 111 37.73 11.66 25.29
CA ASP A 111 38.44 12.93 25.15
C ASP A 111 38.49 13.71 26.46
N HIS A 112 37.36 13.78 27.18
CA HIS A 112 37.30 14.49 28.46
C HIS A 112 37.97 13.68 29.57
N GLY A 113 37.88 12.34 29.55
CA GLY A 113 38.55 11.48 30.52
C GLY A 113 40.08 11.54 30.46
N LYS A 114 40.67 11.70 29.26
CA LYS A 114 42.13 11.87 29.10
C LYS A 114 42.62 13.23 29.61
N ASN A 115 41.84 14.29 29.42
CA ASN A 115 42.18 15.62 29.93
C ASN A 115 42.18 15.71 31.47
N VAL A 116 41.31 14.93 32.14
CA VAL A 116 41.26 14.88 33.62
C VAL A 116 42.42 14.07 34.22
N LEU A 117 42.93 13.05 33.50
CA LEU A 117 44.03 12.20 33.96
C LEU A 117 45.43 12.77 33.66
N GLN A 118 45.54 13.87 32.92
CA GLN A 118 46.82 14.49 32.53
C GLN A 118 47.15 15.77 33.30
N GLN A 119 46.27 16.25 34.16
CA GLN A 119 46.62 17.32 35.09
C GLN A 119 47.25 16.70 36.33
N PRO A 120 48.52 17.01 36.67
CA PRO A 120 49.09 16.59 37.94
C PRO A 120 48.28 17.25 39.05
N VAL A 121 47.43 16.46 39.72
CA VAL A 121 46.72 16.90 40.91
C VAL A 121 47.76 17.00 42.02
N ASP A 122 48.18 18.23 42.34
CA ASP A 122 49.00 18.48 43.52
C ASP A 122 48.11 18.35 44.78
N ILE A 123 48.08 17.14 45.33
CA ILE A 123 47.19 16.75 46.44
C ILE A 123 47.66 17.33 47.80
N ARG A 124 48.73 18.13 47.83
CA ARG A 124 49.36 18.57 49.09
C ARG A 124 48.75 19.82 49.70
N ASN A 125 47.93 20.57 48.96
CA ASN A 125 47.20 21.70 49.50
C ASN A 125 45.74 21.56 49.09
N GLY A 126 44.82 21.53 50.07
CA GLY A 126 43.37 21.55 49.86
C GLY A 126 42.88 22.85 49.24
N GLY A 127 43.33 23.13 48.02
CA GLY A 127 43.06 24.33 47.25
C GLY A 127 41.84 24.14 46.37
N ASN A 128 40.81 24.93 46.69
CA ASN A 128 39.66 25.22 45.87
C ASN A 128 40.10 25.55 44.41
N ILE A 129 39.61 24.80 43.41
CA ILE A 129 39.93 25.04 41.99
C ILE A 129 38.93 26.09 41.44
N PRO A 130 39.35 27.30 41.04
CA PRO A 130 38.46 28.28 40.43
C PRO A 130 38.12 27.90 38.99
N GLY A 131 36.83 27.89 38.63
CA GLY A 131 36.35 27.70 37.26
C GLY A 131 35.62 26.38 36.98
N PHE A 132 35.54 25.47 37.95
CA PHE A 132 34.65 24.32 37.88
C PHE A 132 33.49 24.54 38.86
N PRO A 133 32.26 24.86 38.40
CA PRO A 133 31.11 24.59 39.25
C PRO A 133 31.11 23.09 39.50
N LEU A 134 31.09 22.69 40.77
CA LEU A 134 30.87 21.31 41.17
C LEU A 134 29.56 20.81 40.55
N THR A 135 29.59 20.26 39.33
CA THR A 135 28.53 19.40 38.83
C THR A 135 28.75 18.04 39.46
N HIS A 136 28.43 17.97 40.76
CA HIS A 136 28.16 16.74 41.45
C HIS A 136 27.14 15.94 40.65
N THR A 137 27.57 14.81 40.09
CA THR A 137 26.74 13.60 40.18
C THR A 137 27.60 12.53 40.83
N GLN A 138 28.04 12.82 42.06
CA GLN A 138 28.08 11.74 43.03
C GLN A 138 26.62 11.36 43.23
N LEU A 139 26.20 10.26 42.61
CA LEU A 139 25.01 9.52 43.01
C LEU A 139 25.25 9.07 44.45
N TYR A 140 25.05 9.97 45.41
CA TYR A 140 24.85 9.59 46.79
C TYR A 140 23.59 8.74 46.76
N THR A 141 23.77 7.42 46.87
CA THR A 141 22.68 6.52 47.23
C THR A 141 22.20 7.00 48.59
N ILE A 142 21.12 7.77 48.60
CA ILE A 142 20.46 8.22 49.82
C ILE A 142 19.95 6.94 50.50
N ASP A 143 20.39 6.69 51.73
CA ASP A 143 19.89 5.56 52.50
C ASP A 143 18.42 5.78 52.89
N ASP A 144 17.77 4.72 53.39
CA ASP A 144 16.34 4.75 53.66
C ASP A 144 15.98 5.77 54.75
N ALA A 145 16.84 5.92 55.77
CA ALA A 145 16.68 6.89 56.85
C ALA A 145 16.72 8.33 56.34
N THR A 146 17.64 8.64 55.43
CA THR A 146 17.76 9.98 54.84
C THR A 146 16.62 10.25 53.86
N ALA A 147 16.17 9.25 53.11
CA ALA A 147 15.02 9.39 52.21
C ALA A 147 13.72 9.69 52.99
N ASP A 148 13.52 9.01 54.12
CA ASP A 148 12.35 9.21 54.99
C ASP A 148 12.36 10.57 55.71
N ALA A 149 13.53 11.18 55.93
CA ALA A 149 13.62 12.54 56.44
C ALA A 149 13.35 13.62 55.36
N ILE A 150 13.74 13.35 54.11
CA ILE A 150 13.64 14.33 53.01
C ILE A 150 12.21 14.41 52.45
N LEU A 151 11.52 13.28 52.30
CA LEU A 151 10.19 13.24 51.67
C LEU A 151 9.18 14.18 52.37
N PRO A 152 9.05 14.19 53.71
CA PRO A 152 8.16 15.11 54.40
C PRO A 152 8.59 16.58 54.24
N ALA A 153 9.89 16.86 54.23
CA ALA A 153 10.42 18.22 54.03
C ALA A 153 10.10 18.78 52.63
N LEU A 154 9.90 17.89 51.64
CA LEU A 154 9.44 18.23 50.30
C LEU A 154 7.89 18.23 50.17
N GLY A 155 7.16 17.98 51.26
CA GLY A 155 5.70 17.89 51.26
C GLY A 155 5.15 16.61 50.61
N ILE A 156 5.99 15.57 50.46
CA ILE A 156 5.64 14.31 49.80
C ILE A 156 5.37 13.25 50.85
N GLN A 157 4.17 12.68 50.84
CA GLN A 157 3.80 11.57 51.71
C GLN A 157 3.65 10.30 50.86
N LEU A 158 4.57 9.35 51.06
CA LEU A 158 4.52 8.03 50.42
C LEU A 158 3.95 6.98 51.39
N PRO A 159 3.38 5.87 50.88
CA PRO A 159 2.93 4.77 51.73
C PRO A 159 4.06 4.22 52.62
N PRO A 160 3.75 3.79 53.85
CA PRO A 160 4.73 3.08 54.68
C PRO A 160 5.23 1.82 53.94
N ASN A 161 6.54 1.54 54.02
CA ASN A 161 7.26 0.47 53.29
C ASN A 161 7.46 0.70 51.78
N THR A 162 7.38 1.94 51.30
CA THR A 162 7.77 2.24 49.90
C THR A 162 9.24 1.84 49.66
N PRO A 163 9.57 1.09 48.59
CA PRO A 163 10.95 0.72 48.28
C PRO A 163 11.86 1.95 48.10
N LEU A 164 13.09 1.88 48.62
CA LEU A 164 14.07 2.95 48.56
C LEU A 164 14.30 3.50 47.14
N GLY A 165 14.28 2.64 46.11
CA GLY A 165 14.40 3.07 44.72
C GLY A 165 13.30 4.04 44.29
N ILE A 166 12.06 3.79 44.73
CA ILE A 166 10.91 4.67 44.44
C ILE A 166 11.02 5.97 45.24
N LYS A 167 11.48 5.91 46.50
CA LYS A 167 11.74 7.10 47.32
C LYS A 167 12.80 8.00 46.65
N GLN A 168 13.91 7.42 46.19
CA GLN A 168 14.99 8.13 45.51
C GLN A 168 14.55 8.74 44.18
N GLU A 169 13.80 7.98 43.37
CA GLU A 169 13.27 8.48 42.10
C GLU A 169 12.34 9.69 42.32
N THR A 170 11.43 9.58 43.30
CA THR A 170 10.48 10.65 43.65
C THR A 170 11.21 11.92 44.07
N ILE A 171 12.21 11.81 44.97
CA ILE A 171 13.05 12.95 45.38
C ILE A 171 13.78 13.56 44.16
N GLY A 172 14.30 12.72 43.26
CA GLY A 172 14.99 13.16 42.05
C GLY A 172 14.09 13.92 41.09
N GLN A 173 12.85 13.48 40.89
CA GLN A 173 11.86 14.15 40.04
C GLN A 173 11.46 15.50 40.65
N THR A 174 11.16 15.56 41.95
CA THR A 174 10.79 16.82 42.62
C THR A 174 11.91 17.86 42.55
N ARG A 175 13.18 17.46 42.70
CA ARG A 175 14.32 18.36 42.53
C ARG A 175 14.42 18.93 41.11
N LYS A 176 14.15 18.13 40.08
CA LYS A 176 14.14 18.59 38.69
C LYS A 176 13.05 19.64 38.46
N GLU A 177 11.85 19.42 39.01
CA GLU A 177 10.74 20.38 38.91
C GLU A 177 11.02 21.69 39.67
N VAL A 178 11.59 21.63 40.88
CA VAL A 178 11.99 22.83 41.62
C VAL A 178 13.06 23.61 40.86
N LYS A 179 14.06 22.92 40.31
CA LYS A 179 15.12 23.54 39.50
C LYS A 179 14.56 24.19 38.23
N LYS A 180 13.60 23.54 37.56
CA LYS A 180 12.92 24.09 36.39
C LYS A 180 12.13 25.36 36.73
N LYS A 181 11.43 25.39 37.86
CA LYS A 181 10.74 26.60 38.33
C LYS A 181 11.69 27.74 38.67
N GLN A 182 12.83 27.44 39.29
CA GLN A 182 13.83 28.46 39.65
C GLN A 182 14.61 29.03 38.45
N LEU A 183 14.72 28.27 37.36
CA LEU A 183 15.37 28.70 36.12
C LEU A 183 14.40 29.34 35.11
N GLY A 184 13.09 29.18 35.30
CA GLY A 184 12.06 29.72 34.41
C GLY A 184 11.76 31.22 34.57
N ASP A 185 12.34 31.88 35.57
CA ASP A 185 12.13 33.32 35.85
C ASP A 185 13.25 34.22 35.26
N GLN A 186 14.16 33.70 34.43
CA GLN A 186 15.30 34.47 33.88
C GLN A 186 15.23 34.80 32.38
N ASP A 187 14.15 34.46 31.67
CA ASP A 187 13.97 34.79 30.24
C ASP A 187 12.83 35.81 30.02
N GLY A 188 12.80 36.88 30.83
CA GLY A 188 11.78 37.92 30.74
C GLY A 188 12.23 39.26 31.31
N ASP A 189 13.19 39.91 30.64
CA ASP A 189 13.24 41.36 30.40
C ASP A 189 14.36 41.69 29.39
#